data_AF-A0A7C2X541-F1
#
_entry.id   AF-A0A7C2X541-F1
#
_cell.length_a   1.000
_cell.length_b   1.000
_cell.length_c   1.000
_cell.angle_alpha   90.00
_cell.angle_beta   90.00
_cell.angle_gamma   90.00
#
_symmetry.space_group_name_H-M   'P 1'
#
loop_
_entity.id
_entity.type
_entity.pdbx_description
1 polymer ?
#
loop_
_entity_poly.entity_id
_entity_poly.type
_entity_poly.pdbx_seq_one_letter_code
_entity_poly.pdbx_strand_id
1 'polypeptide(L)'
;MDEQTDRMDGLARLVALAERLASEGQMNLNKLVEAAAYSTLRRAAWRYRAQMTAGRMLPELKAGLAWLQRDGLSDGLLIALENGRQALQAGKLDDLPFEQAPDVFVCRTCGHADMGAHPERCPECGSWAGRFRKFVAFFNGDNTEPASPRAVLALLEKNAGALAGQVEGLTEAQLTRKPARDGWSLRDFIAHFFDVQEMMDVRIDLMLSHDDPRLQALPAYLLATDTQRHPASAAELLAAYLVRRAKCAKRLTSLPLEDLWRTGRHTDFGRITILRQAAYVAYHEQDHLPEIEALRRQISGAG
;
A
#
# COMPACT_ATOMS: atom_id res chain seq x y z
N MET A 1 -7.80 30.14 -20.90
CA MET A 1 -6.89 29.36 -20.05
C MET A 1 -7.67 28.12 -19.63
N ASP A 2 -7.17 26.92 -19.92
CA ASP A 2 -7.88 25.66 -19.66
C ASP A 2 -8.08 25.46 -18.14
N GLU A 3 -9.27 25.03 -17.71
CA GLU A 3 -9.63 24.83 -16.29
C GLU A 3 -8.67 23.84 -15.61
N GLN A 4 -8.12 22.88 -16.37
CA GLN A 4 -7.14 21.94 -15.88
C GLN A 4 -5.76 22.59 -15.62
N THR A 5 -5.33 23.50 -16.49
CA THR A 5 -4.10 24.27 -16.30
C THR A 5 -4.20 25.16 -15.07
N ASP A 6 -5.34 25.83 -14.87
CA ASP A 6 -5.58 26.69 -13.70
C ASP A 6 -5.50 25.93 -12.37
N ARG A 7 -6.00 24.69 -12.33
CA ARG A 7 -5.90 23.82 -11.13
C ARG A 7 -4.48 23.36 -10.84
N MET A 8 -3.70 23.02 -11.87
CA MET A 8 -2.31 22.60 -11.67
C MET A 8 -1.46 23.77 -11.17
N ASP A 9 -1.64 24.95 -11.75
CA ASP A 9 -0.98 26.18 -11.30
C ASP A 9 -1.35 26.52 -9.85
N GLY A 10 -2.63 26.35 -9.48
CA GLY A 10 -3.10 26.52 -8.11
C GLY A 10 -2.39 25.59 -7.11
N LEU A 11 -2.25 24.30 -7.44
CA LEU A 11 -1.52 23.34 -6.60
C LEU A 11 -0.03 23.69 -6.48
N ALA A 12 0.62 24.03 -7.60
CA ALA A 12 2.03 24.42 -7.62
C ALA A 12 2.29 25.64 -6.73
N ARG A 13 1.41 26.66 -6.80
CA ARG A 13 1.47 27.85 -5.94
C ARG A 13 1.31 27.54 -4.46
N LEU A 14 0.42 26.60 -4.10
CA LEU A 14 0.24 26.18 -2.70
C LEU A 14 1.51 25.49 -2.17
N VAL A 15 2.12 24.59 -2.95
CA VAL A 15 3.36 23.91 -2.55
C VAL A 15 4.50 24.93 -2.36
N ALA A 16 4.69 25.85 -3.30
CA ALA A 16 5.69 26.91 -3.19
C ALA A 16 5.44 27.85 -1.99
N LEU A 17 4.18 28.20 -1.72
CA LEU A 17 3.80 28.98 -0.54
C LEU A 17 4.13 28.23 0.75
N ALA A 18 3.86 26.92 0.81
CA ALA A 18 4.19 26.10 1.97
C ALA A 18 5.70 26.13 2.24
N GLU A 19 6.54 25.99 1.22
CA GLU A 19 8.00 26.09 1.38
C GLU A 19 8.43 27.46 1.92
N ARG A 20 7.85 28.55 1.39
CA ARG A 20 8.15 29.89 1.88
C ARG A 20 7.76 30.03 3.35
N LEU A 21 6.57 29.57 3.73
CA LEU A 21 6.11 29.59 5.12
C LEU A 21 7.08 28.86 6.06
N ALA A 22 7.61 27.70 5.65
CA ALA A 22 8.62 27.00 6.43
C ALA A 22 9.91 27.84 6.58
N SER A 23 10.39 28.47 5.51
CA SER A 23 11.59 29.33 5.60
C SER A 23 11.42 30.55 6.51
N GLU A 24 10.17 30.99 6.73
CA GLU A 24 9.80 32.11 7.61
C GLU A 24 9.43 31.64 9.04
N GLY A 25 9.69 30.38 9.39
CA GLY A 25 9.39 29.83 10.72
C GLY A 25 7.91 29.49 10.95
N GLN A 26 7.04 29.64 9.93
CA GLN A 26 5.59 29.39 10.02
C GLN A 26 5.25 27.91 9.83
N MET A 27 5.81 27.03 10.68
CA MET A 27 5.74 25.57 10.52
C MET A 27 4.30 25.03 10.51
N ASN A 28 3.42 25.57 11.36
CA ASN A 28 2.03 25.13 11.38
C ASN A 28 1.26 25.57 10.14
N LEU A 29 1.55 26.75 9.58
CA LEU A 29 0.94 27.18 8.33
C LEU A 29 1.48 26.37 7.15
N ASN A 30 2.80 26.12 7.09
CA ASN A 30 3.39 25.19 6.13
C ASN A 30 2.66 23.84 6.13
N LYS A 31 2.54 23.19 7.29
CA LYS A 31 1.81 21.92 7.46
C LYS A 31 0.37 22.00 6.93
N LEU A 32 -0.37 23.06 7.27
CA LEU A 32 -1.77 23.22 6.84
C LEU A 32 -1.88 23.40 5.32
N VAL A 33 -0.97 24.14 4.72
CA VAL A 33 -0.94 24.38 3.26
C VAL A 33 -0.51 23.13 2.50
N GLU A 34 0.50 22.39 2.95
CA GLU A 34 0.87 21.08 2.37
C GLU A 34 -0.32 20.09 2.43
N ALA A 35 -0.99 20.01 3.58
CA ALA A 35 -2.18 19.17 3.74
C ALA A 35 -3.32 19.59 2.82
N ALA A 36 -3.53 20.89 2.59
CA ALA A 36 -4.54 21.40 1.67
C ALA A 36 -4.23 21.04 0.21
N ALA A 37 -2.96 21.15 -0.21
CA ALA A 37 -2.51 20.74 -1.54
C ALA A 37 -2.76 19.25 -1.77
N TYR A 38 -2.34 18.40 -0.81
CA TYR A 38 -2.56 16.95 -0.89
C TYR A 38 -4.05 16.58 -0.88
N SER A 39 -4.84 17.16 0.03
CA SER A 39 -6.29 16.94 0.11
C SER A 39 -6.99 17.29 -1.20
N THR A 40 -6.59 18.39 -1.84
CA THR A 40 -7.13 18.83 -3.13
C THR A 40 -6.82 17.81 -4.22
N LEU A 41 -5.58 17.31 -4.29
CA LEU A 41 -5.17 16.27 -5.23
C LEU A 41 -5.97 14.97 -5.01
N ARG A 42 -6.09 14.50 -3.75
CA ARG A 42 -6.83 13.27 -3.43
C ARG A 42 -8.31 13.38 -3.76
N ARG A 43 -8.94 14.52 -3.51
CA ARG A 43 -10.32 14.79 -3.91
C ARG A 43 -10.51 14.80 -5.43
N ALA A 44 -9.55 15.36 -6.17
CA ALA A 44 -9.59 15.32 -7.63
C ALA A 44 -9.47 13.88 -8.14
N ALA A 45 -8.49 13.12 -7.62
CA ALA A 45 -8.27 11.71 -7.97
C ALA A 45 -9.47 10.81 -7.64
N TRP A 46 -10.14 11.05 -6.51
CA TRP A 46 -11.33 10.28 -6.09
C TRP A 46 -12.42 10.23 -7.17
N ARG A 47 -12.61 11.32 -7.92
CA ARG A 47 -13.62 11.40 -8.99
C ARG A 47 -13.35 10.46 -10.16
N TYR A 48 -12.09 10.08 -10.37
CA TYR A 48 -11.68 9.16 -11.42
C TYR A 48 -11.62 7.70 -10.94
N ARG A 49 -11.66 7.44 -9.63
CA ARG A 49 -11.42 6.10 -9.06
C ARG A 49 -12.33 5.02 -9.65
N ALA A 50 -13.61 5.30 -9.83
CA ALA A 50 -14.56 4.35 -10.40
C ALA A 50 -14.24 3.97 -11.86
N GLN A 51 -13.48 4.79 -12.58
CA GLN A 51 -13.07 4.56 -13.97
C GLN A 51 -11.77 3.75 -14.04
N MET A 52 -10.98 3.69 -12.96
CA MET A 52 -9.69 3.00 -12.90
C MET A 52 -9.87 1.50 -12.66
N THR A 53 -10.54 0.82 -13.60
CA THR A 53 -10.74 -0.63 -13.56
C THR A 53 -9.53 -1.38 -14.12
N ALA A 54 -9.45 -2.69 -13.90
CA ALA A 54 -8.38 -3.54 -14.45
C ALA A 54 -8.22 -3.38 -15.97
N GLY A 55 -9.34 -3.30 -16.71
CA GLY A 55 -9.34 -3.08 -18.16
C GLY A 55 -8.90 -1.69 -18.60
N ARG A 56 -8.85 -0.71 -17.68
CA ARG A 56 -8.43 0.67 -17.94
C ARG A 56 -6.97 0.94 -17.53
N MET A 57 -6.32 0.05 -16.76
CA MET A 57 -4.95 0.28 -16.31
C MET A 57 -3.97 0.57 -17.44
N LEU A 58 -3.94 -0.27 -18.48
CA LEU A 58 -3.01 -0.10 -19.61
C LEU A 58 -3.25 1.19 -20.44
N PRO A 59 -4.48 1.52 -20.89
CA PRO A 59 -4.71 2.77 -21.62
C PRO A 59 -4.44 4.01 -20.77
N GLU A 60 -4.76 4.00 -19.48
CA GLU A 60 -4.49 5.12 -18.57
C GLU A 60 -2.98 5.31 -18.34
N LEU A 61 -2.23 4.21 -18.13
CA LEU A 61 -0.77 4.28 -17.99
C LEU A 61 -0.11 4.80 -19.27
N LYS A 62 -0.60 4.39 -20.46
CA LYS A 62 -0.15 4.92 -21.76
C LYS A 62 -0.37 6.42 -21.86
N ALA A 63 -1.58 6.90 -21.54
CA ALA A 63 -1.91 8.31 -21.58
C ALA A 63 -1.08 9.13 -20.57
N GLY A 64 -0.90 8.59 -19.36
CA GLY A 64 -0.07 9.18 -18.31
C GLY A 64 1.39 9.32 -18.71
N LEU A 65 1.99 8.26 -19.26
CA LEU A 65 3.36 8.27 -19.78
C LEU A 65 3.57 9.35 -20.85
N ALA A 66 2.65 9.45 -21.81
CA ALA A 66 2.72 10.47 -22.86
C ALA A 66 2.56 11.90 -22.31
N TRP A 67 1.89 12.08 -21.17
CA TRP A 67 1.81 13.36 -20.48
C TRP A 67 3.11 13.66 -19.71
N LEU A 68 3.62 12.71 -18.93
CA LEU A 68 4.86 12.84 -18.15
C LEU A 68 6.09 13.10 -19.03
N GLN A 69 6.16 12.48 -20.21
CA GLN A 69 7.21 12.73 -21.19
C GLN A 69 7.21 14.19 -21.69
N ARG A 70 6.03 14.79 -21.86
CA ARG A 70 5.91 16.19 -22.28
C ARG A 70 6.25 17.16 -21.16
N ASP A 71 6.01 16.76 -19.92
CA ASP A 71 6.29 17.54 -18.71
C ASP A 71 7.77 17.52 -18.31
N GLY A 72 8.59 16.64 -18.92
CA GLY A 72 10.03 16.57 -18.68
C GLY A 72 10.41 15.83 -17.40
N LEU A 73 9.62 14.84 -16.99
CA LEU A 73 9.95 13.96 -15.86
C LEU A 73 11.31 13.24 -16.08
N SER A 74 12.00 12.84 -14.99
CA SER A 74 13.31 12.20 -15.10
C SER A 74 13.30 10.92 -15.96
N ASP A 75 14.35 10.76 -16.78
CA ASP A 75 14.48 9.63 -17.71
C ASP A 75 14.41 8.28 -16.99
N GLY A 76 15.02 8.17 -15.81
CA GLY A 76 15.00 6.93 -15.02
C GLY A 76 13.59 6.52 -14.62
N LEU A 77 12.75 7.46 -14.19
CA LEU A 77 11.38 7.19 -13.80
C LEU A 77 10.49 6.89 -15.02
N LEU A 78 10.70 7.59 -16.13
CA LEU A 78 10.01 7.31 -17.40
C LEU A 78 10.33 5.91 -17.93
N ILE A 79 11.60 5.47 -17.85
CA ILE A 79 12.01 4.11 -18.25
C ILE A 79 11.34 3.06 -17.36
N ALA A 80 11.32 3.25 -16.03
CA ALA A 80 10.68 2.31 -15.11
C ALA A 80 9.16 2.19 -15.36
N LEU A 81 8.48 3.31 -15.59
CA LEU A 81 7.06 3.34 -15.93
C LEU A 81 6.78 2.65 -17.27
N GLU A 82 7.65 2.83 -18.27
CA GLU A 82 7.54 2.17 -19.57
C GLU A 82 7.75 0.65 -19.46
N ASN A 83 8.68 0.19 -18.63
CA ASN A 83 8.85 -1.23 -18.31
C ASN A 83 7.57 -1.80 -17.67
N GLY A 84 6.96 -1.08 -16.72
CA GLY A 84 5.68 -1.47 -16.13
C GLY A 84 4.55 -1.55 -17.14
N ARG A 85 4.49 -0.59 -18.07
CA ARG A 85 3.52 -0.58 -19.17
C ARG A 85 3.68 -1.79 -20.09
N GLN A 86 4.92 -2.19 -20.39
CA GLN A 86 5.21 -3.38 -21.20
C GLN A 86 4.83 -4.67 -20.45
N ALA A 87 5.14 -4.76 -19.16
CA ALA A 87 4.75 -5.89 -18.32
C ALA A 87 3.22 -6.08 -18.26
N LEU A 88 2.47 -4.99 -18.05
CA LEU A 88 1.01 -5.01 -18.10
C LEU A 88 0.47 -5.44 -19.46
N GLN A 89 1.08 -4.95 -20.55
CA GLN A 89 0.69 -5.34 -21.91
C GLN A 89 0.94 -6.83 -22.19
N ALA A 90 2.00 -7.40 -21.61
CA ALA A 90 2.32 -8.83 -21.73
C ALA A 90 1.42 -9.72 -20.85
N GLY A 91 0.50 -9.15 -20.08
CA GLY A 91 -0.36 -9.90 -19.16
C GLY A 91 0.39 -10.49 -17.97
N LYS A 92 1.58 -9.96 -17.64
CA LYS A 92 2.32 -10.38 -16.46
C LYS A 92 1.51 -9.99 -15.22
N LEU A 93 1.09 -11.00 -14.45
CA LEU A 93 0.27 -10.83 -13.24
C LEU A 93 1.11 -10.55 -11.99
N ASP A 94 2.40 -10.89 -12.02
CA ASP A 94 3.35 -10.55 -10.96
C ASP A 94 3.82 -9.10 -11.12
N ASP A 95 4.13 -8.47 -9.99
CA ASP A 95 4.65 -7.10 -9.93
C ASP A 95 6.01 -6.97 -10.66
N LEU A 96 6.48 -5.73 -10.81
CA LEU A 96 7.85 -5.47 -11.22
C LEU A 96 8.81 -5.84 -10.07
N PRO A 97 9.87 -6.63 -10.33
CA PRO A 97 10.92 -6.87 -9.33
C PRO A 97 11.56 -5.56 -8.89
N PHE A 98 12.06 -5.52 -7.66
CA PHE A 98 12.71 -4.34 -7.08
C PHE A 98 13.87 -3.82 -7.94
N GLU A 99 14.61 -4.70 -8.62
CA GLU A 99 15.70 -4.32 -9.51
C GLU A 99 15.22 -3.54 -10.75
N GLN A 100 13.96 -3.73 -11.17
CA GLN A 100 13.36 -3.04 -12.31
C GLN A 100 12.59 -1.78 -11.90
N ALA A 101 12.12 -1.71 -10.66
CA ALA A 101 11.42 -0.58 -10.08
C ALA A 101 11.89 -0.31 -8.64
N PRO A 102 13.15 0.15 -8.45
CA PRO A 102 13.68 0.39 -7.12
C PRO A 102 13.02 1.60 -6.48
N ASP A 103 13.28 1.82 -5.19
CA ASP A 103 12.79 2.98 -4.46
C ASP A 103 13.12 4.30 -5.19
N VAL A 104 12.18 5.23 -5.29
CA VAL A 104 12.36 6.52 -5.98
C VAL A 104 12.60 7.63 -4.98
N PHE A 105 13.47 8.59 -5.28
CA PHE A 105 13.78 9.71 -4.40
C PHE A 105 13.50 11.02 -5.11
N VAL A 106 12.55 11.80 -4.60
CA VAL A 106 12.12 13.07 -5.21
C VAL A 106 12.57 14.23 -4.35
N CYS A 107 13.34 15.16 -4.91
CA CYS A 107 13.75 16.39 -4.25
C CYS A 107 12.51 17.24 -3.94
N ARG A 108 12.26 17.52 -2.65
CA ARG A 108 11.11 18.33 -2.20
C ARG A 108 11.13 19.78 -2.68
N THR A 109 12.27 20.25 -3.18
CA THR A 109 12.45 21.64 -3.60
C THR A 109 12.20 21.86 -5.10
N CYS A 110 12.76 21.02 -5.98
CA CYS A 110 12.59 21.22 -7.42
C CYS A 110 11.87 20.07 -8.14
N GLY A 111 11.65 18.94 -7.47
CA GLY A 111 10.99 17.78 -8.09
C GLY A 111 11.95 16.81 -8.80
N HIS A 112 13.26 17.08 -8.85
CA HIS A 112 14.24 16.13 -9.39
C HIS A 112 14.05 14.74 -8.79
N ALA A 113 14.00 13.70 -9.63
CA ALA A 113 13.70 12.34 -9.21
C ALA A 113 14.81 11.37 -9.62
N ASP A 114 15.41 10.69 -8.64
CA ASP A 114 16.41 9.65 -8.82
C ASP A 114 15.87 8.27 -8.43
N MET A 115 16.39 7.22 -9.08
CA MET A 115 16.01 5.83 -8.85
C MET A 115 17.05 5.12 -7.98
N GLY A 116 16.62 4.36 -6.98
CA GLY A 116 17.43 3.51 -6.12
C GLY A 116 18.18 4.23 -4.99
N ALA A 117 18.70 5.44 -5.23
CA ALA A 117 19.37 6.26 -4.23
C ALA A 117 19.23 7.76 -4.58
N HIS A 118 19.36 8.64 -3.58
CA HIS A 118 19.49 10.08 -3.82
C HIS A 118 20.97 10.50 -3.80
N PRO A 119 21.36 11.56 -4.55
CA PRO A 119 22.68 12.16 -4.44
C PRO A 119 22.83 12.94 -3.13
N GLU A 120 24.08 13.29 -2.75
CA GLU A 120 24.33 14.19 -1.61
C GLU A 120 23.80 15.60 -1.83
N ARG A 121 23.75 16.01 -3.11
CA ARG A 121 23.24 17.29 -3.61
C ARG A 121 22.37 17.04 -4.82
N CYS A 122 21.19 17.67 -4.84
CA CYS A 122 20.33 17.67 -6.01
C CYS A 122 21.05 18.37 -7.18
N PRO A 123 21.14 17.73 -8.36
CA PRO A 123 21.85 18.30 -9.51
C PRO A 123 21.14 19.51 -10.13
N GLU A 124 19.83 19.64 -9.92
CA GLU A 124 19.03 20.75 -10.47
C GLU A 124 19.06 22.00 -9.60
N CYS A 125 18.84 21.86 -8.29
CA CYS A 125 18.69 23.01 -7.38
C CYS A 125 19.77 23.12 -6.29
N GLY A 126 20.69 22.16 -6.20
CA GLY A 126 21.75 22.15 -5.18
C GLY A 126 21.29 21.82 -3.75
N SER A 127 20.02 21.44 -3.55
CA SER A 127 19.49 21.03 -2.24
C SER A 127 20.24 19.82 -1.69
N TRP A 128 20.47 19.79 -0.37
CA TRP A 128 21.12 18.67 0.31
C TRP A 128 20.21 17.43 0.38
N ALA A 129 20.84 16.25 0.51
CA ALA A 129 20.20 14.93 0.62
C ALA A 129 18.96 14.86 1.54
N GLY A 130 18.95 15.59 2.67
CA GLY A 130 17.80 15.62 3.59
C GLY A 130 16.51 16.22 3.01
N ARG A 131 16.57 16.81 1.81
CA ARG A 131 15.40 17.32 1.08
C ARG A 131 14.77 16.28 0.16
N PHE A 132 15.35 15.10 -0.02
CA PHE A 132 14.75 14.06 -0.84
C PHE A 132 13.69 13.28 -0.05
N ARG A 133 12.53 13.13 -0.66
CA ARG A 133 11.46 12.26 -0.18
C ARG A 133 11.57 10.92 -0.88
N LYS A 134 11.62 9.85 -0.10
CA LYS A 134 11.67 8.47 -0.60
C LYS A 134 10.28 7.98 -0.99
N PHE A 135 10.19 7.17 -2.05
CA PHE A 135 9.01 6.47 -2.53
C PHE A 135 9.29 4.99 -2.66
N VAL A 136 8.39 4.16 -2.11
CA VAL A 136 8.60 2.71 -1.97
C VAL A 136 7.31 1.95 -2.31
N ALA A 137 7.43 0.68 -2.73
CA ALA A 137 6.27 -0.17 -2.99
C ALA A 137 5.55 -0.54 -1.68
N PHE A 138 4.31 -0.04 -1.49
CA PHE A 138 3.45 -0.30 -0.33
C PHE A 138 1.98 0.15 -0.51
N PHE A 139 1.01 -0.53 0.13
CA PHE A 139 -0.41 -0.12 0.14
C PHE A 139 -0.64 1.10 1.05
N ASN A 140 -1.03 2.23 0.45
CA ASN A 140 -1.47 3.51 1.01
C ASN A 140 -0.62 4.11 2.17
N GLY A 141 -0.09 5.32 2.10
CA GLY A 141 -0.24 6.31 1.05
C GLY A 141 0.50 7.58 1.39
N ASP A 142 1.84 7.48 1.53
CA ASP A 142 2.81 8.55 1.17
C ASP A 142 4.28 8.28 1.59
N ASN A 143 4.66 7.00 1.73
CA ASN A 143 6.04 6.50 1.98
C ASN A 143 6.61 6.76 3.38
N THR A 144 5.74 6.47 4.35
CA THR A 144 6.01 6.07 5.75
C THR A 144 7.33 6.55 6.35
N GLU A 145 7.43 7.87 6.57
CA GLU A 145 8.04 8.38 7.80
C GLU A 145 7.46 7.62 9.02
N PRO A 146 8.26 7.39 10.06
CA PRO A 146 8.27 6.13 10.79
C PRO A 146 6.90 5.78 11.37
N ALA A 147 6.40 4.60 11.01
CA ALA A 147 5.21 4.05 11.63
C ALA A 147 5.54 3.68 13.08
N SER A 148 4.80 4.24 14.04
CA SER A 148 4.92 3.81 15.44
C SER A 148 4.66 2.31 15.53
N PRO A 149 5.61 1.49 16.04
CA PRO A 149 5.40 0.05 16.17
C PRO A 149 4.11 -0.28 16.92
N ARG A 150 3.86 0.43 18.03
CA ARG A 150 2.64 0.27 18.81
C ARG A 150 1.38 0.55 17.99
N ALA A 151 1.38 1.59 17.15
CA ALA A 151 0.22 1.92 16.33
C ALA A 151 -0.03 0.86 15.24
N VAL A 152 1.03 0.35 14.61
CA VAL A 152 0.94 -0.72 13.61
C VAL A 152 0.39 -2.01 14.23
N LEU A 153 0.93 -2.43 15.37
CA LEU A 153 0.49 -3.65 16.04
C LEU A 153 -0.96 -3.53 16.54
N ALA A 154 -1.34 -2.37 17.10
CA ALA A 154 -2.73 -2.11 17.48
C ALA A 154 -3.69 -2.11 16.27
N LEU A 155 -3.23 -1.65 15.10
CA LEU A 155 -4.03 -1.67 13.88
C LEU A 155 -4.29 -3.12 13.41
N LEU A 156 -3.29 -4.01 13.48
CA LEU A 156 -3.47 -5.44 13.16
C LEU A 156 -4.56 -6.09 14.03
N GLU A 157 -4.56 -5.82 15.34
CA GLU A 157 -5.59 -6.33 16.24
C GLU A 157 -6.96 -5.73 15.95
N LYS A 158 -7.01 -4.41 15.69
CA LYS A 158 -8.25 -3.70 15.33
C LYS A 158 -8.86 -4.26 14.05
N ASN A 159 -8.06 -4.55 13.03
CA ASN A 159 -8.51 -5.12 11.76
C ASN A 159 -9.17 -6.49 11.96
N ALA A 160 -8.58 -7.34 12.80
CA ALA A 160 -9.14 -8.64 13.11
C ALA A 160 -10.48 -8.53 13.87
N GLY A 161 -10.58 -7.61 14.82
CA GLY A 161 -11.86 -7.31 15.49
C GLY A 161 -12.91 -6.77 14.51
N ALA A 162 -12.52 -5.90 13.58
CA ALA A 162 -13.42 -5.38 12.55
C ALA A 162 -13.95 -6.50 11.64
N LEU A 163 -13.08 -7.38 11.14
CA LEU A 163 -13.49 -8.54 10.34
C LEU A 163 -14.47 -9.43 11.11
N ALA A 164 -14.16 -9.77 12.37
CA ALA A 164 -15.02 -10.58 13.22
C ALA A 164 -16.41 -9.96 13.40
N GLY A 165 -16.48 -8.64 13.63
CA GLY A 165 -17.75 -7.92 13.73
C GLY A 165 -18.55 -7.91 12.42
N GLN A 166 -17.90 -7.89 11.25
CA GLN A 166 -18.61 -7.94 9.97
C GLN A 166 -19.29 -9.30 9.71
N VAL A 167 -18.76 -10.38 10.26
CA VAL A 167 -19.27 -11.74 10.04
C VAL A 167 -20.18 -12.25 11.16
N GLU A 168 -20.27 -11.52 12.27
CA GLU A 168 -21.11 -11.86 13.41
C GLU A 168 -22.60 -12.00 13.02
N GLY A 169 -23.23 -13.06 13.52
CA GLY A 169 -24.65 -13.34 13.30
C GLY A 169 -25.01 -13.81 11.88
N LEU A 170 -24.03 -14.05 11.00
CA LEU A 170 -24.27 -14.63 9.68
C LEU A 170 -24.23 -16.16 9.71
N THR A 171 -25.09 -16.78 8.92
CA THR A 171 -25.06 -18.22 8.64
C THR A 171 -23.96 -18.58 7.64
N GLU A 172 -23.53 -19.84 7.63
CA GLU A 172 -22.54 -20.33 6.65
C GLU A 172 -22.99 -20.09 5.20
N ALA A 173 -24.28 -20.27 4.90
CA ALA A 173 -24.85 -20.02 3.57
C ALA A 173 -24.75 -18.54 3.16
N GLN A 174 -24.85 -17.61 4.12
CA GLN A 174 -24.67 -16.18 3.86
C GLN A 174 -23.19 -15.83 3.69
N LEU A 175 -22.30 -16.42 4.49
CA LEU A 175 -20.85 -16.16 4.43
C LEU A 175 -20.21 -16.68 3.14
N THR A 176 -20.75 -17.75 2.57
CA THR A 176 -20.27 -18.38 1.32
C THR A 176 -20.94 -17.82 0.07
N ARG A 177 -21.98 -16.99 0.21
CA ARG A 177 -22.68 -16.39 -0.93
C ARG A 177 -21.78 -15.41 -1.65
N LYS A 178 -21.56 -15.64 -2.94
CA LYS A 178 -20.84 -14.71 -3.82
C LYS A 178 -21.78 -13.62 -4.37
N PRO A 179 -21.34 -12.35 -4.42
CA PRO A 179 -22.13 -11.25 -4.96
C PRO A 179 -22.24 -11.28 -6.49
N ALA A 180 -21.26 -11.90 -7.14
CA ALA A 180 -21.16 -12.10 -8.59
C ALA A 180 -20.33 -13.36 -8.88
N ARG A 181 -20.37 -13.85 -10.12
CA ARG A 181 -19.65 -15.08 -10.53
C ARG A 181 -18.16 -15.06 -10.16
N ASP A 182 -17.51 -13.93 -10.38
CA ASP A 182 -16.07 -13.74 -10.16
C ASP A 182 -15.77 -12.94 -8.88
N GLY A 183 -16.80 -12.62 -8.09
CA GLY A 183 -16.67 -11.86 -6.84
C GLY A 183 -16.28 -12.76 -5.66
N TRP A 184 -15.64 -12.15 -4.67
CA TRP A 184 -15.33 -12.81 -3.40
C TRP A 184 -16.54 -12.80 -2.47
N SER A 185 -16.75 -13.93 -1.79
CA SER A 185 -17.66 -14.04 -0.65
C SER A 185 -16.98 -13.52 0.62
N LEU A 186 -17.74 -13.32 1.71
CA LEU A 186 -17.15 -12.97 3.01
C LEU A 186 -16.20 -14.07 3.50
N ARG A 187 -16.49 -15.35 3.24
CA ARG A 187 -15.59 -16.46 3.54
C ARG A 187 -14.26 -16.34 2.78
N ASP A 188 -14.29 -15.93 1.51
CA ASP A 188 -13.08 -15.74 0.70
C ASP A 188 -12.20 -14.61 1.27
N PHE A 189 -12.80 -13.53 1.80
CA PHE A 189 -12.04 -12.48 2.51
C PHE A 189 -11.41 -12.99 3.81
N ILE A 190 -12.11 -13.82 4.60
CA ILE A 190 -11.53 -14.43 5.79
C ILE A 190 -10.34 -15.33 5.40
N ALA A 191 -10.49 -16.13 4.35
CA ALA A 191 -9.43 -16.97 3.80
C ALA A 191 -8.21 -16.15 3.37
N HIS A 192 -8.43 -15.05 2.64
CA HIS A 192 -7.36 -14.15 2.23
C HIS A 192 -6.61 -13.55 3.42
N PHE A 193 -7.31 -13.10 4.46
CA PHE A 193 -6.68 -12.56 5.68
C PHE A 193 -5.89 -13.66 6.41
N PHE A 194 -6.40 -14.89 6.44
CA PHE A 194 -5.69 -16.05 6.98
C PHE A 194 -4.40 -16.37 6.21
N ASP A 195 -4.45 -16.43 4.87
CA ASP A 195 -3.28 -16.72 4.02
C ASP A 195 -2.22 -15.61 4.14
N VAL A 196 -2.63 -14.34 4.17
CA VAL A 196 -1.72 -13.20 4.36
C VAL A 196 -1.10 -13.21 5.76
N GLN A 197 -1.85 -13.59 6.80
CA GLN A 197 -1.34 -13.77 8.15
C GLN A 197 -0.30 -14.90 8.21
N GLU A 198 -0.57 -16.05 7.58
CA GLU A 198 0.37 -17.18 7.53
C GLU A 198 1.67 -16.80 6.82
N MET A 199 1.57 -16.12 5.68
CA MET A 199 2.74 -15.57 4.97
C MET A 199 3.55 -14.62 5.87
N MET A 200 2.87 -13.74 6.62
CA MET A 200 3.54 -12.82 7.53
C MET A 200 4.27 -13.56 8.66
N ASP A 201 3.64 -14.57 9.28
CA ASP A 201 4.24 -15.35 10.35
C ASP A 201 5.53 -16.05 9.88
N VAL A 202 5.51 -16.68 8.70
CA VAL A 202 6.69 -17.33 8.11
C VAL A 202 7.82 -16.32 7.87
N ARG A 203 7.51 -15.14 7.35
CA ARG A 203 8.53 -14.10 7.10
C ARG A 203 9.11 -13.54 8.39
N ILE A 204 8.28 -13.35 9.43
CA ILE A 204 8.73 -12.93 10.76
C ILE A 204 9.69 -13.97 11.34
N ASP A 205 9.34 -15.26 11.27
CA ASP A 205 10.21 -16.35 11.72
C ASP A 205 11.55 -16.34 11.01
N LEU A 206 11.55 -16.23 9.68
CA LEU A 206 12.78 -16.16 8.90
C LEU A 206 13.66 -14.99 9.33
N MET A 207 13.10 -13.78 9.42
CA MET A 207 13.84 -12.57 9.78
C MET A 207 14.37 -12.60 11.23
N LEU A 208 13.68 -13.28 12.15
CA LEU A 208 14.16 -13.46 13.52
C LEU A 208 15.24 -14.54 13.63
N SER A 209 15.17 -15.60 12.82
CA SER A 209 16.13 -16.71 12.89
C SER A 209 17.36 -16.55 12.02
N HIS A 210 17.32 -15.71 10.99
CA HIS A 210 18.40 -15.53 10.03
C HIS A 210 18.68 -14.05 9.78
N ASP A 211 19.92 -13.74 9.40
CA ASP A 211 20.30 -12.38 9.02
C ASP A 211 19.98 -12.12 7.56
N ASP A 212 19.11 -11.15 7.32
CA ASP A 212 18.71 -10.66 5.99
C ASP A 212 18.28 -11.77 4.99
N PRO A 213 17.37 -12.69 5.38
CA PRO A 213 16.96 -13.81 4.53
C PRO A 213 16.21 -13.34 3.28
N ARG A 214 16.20 -14.18 2.24
CA ARG A 214 15.36 -13.94 1.05
C ARG A 214 13.90 -14.20 1.40
N LEU A 215 13.02 -13.28 1.00
CA LEU A 215 11.57 -13.35 1.19
C LEU A 215 10.91 -13.47 -0.18
N GLN A 216 10.27 -14.60 -0.44
CA GLN A 216 9.57 -14.83 -1.70
C GLN A 216 8.24 -14.08 -1.73
N ALA A 217 7.92 -13.51 -2.90
CA ALA A 217 6.60 -12.98 -3.18
C ALA A 217 5.58 -14.15 -3.18
N LEU A 218 4.39 -13.90 -2.64
CA LEU A 218 3.30 -14.87 -2.62
C LEU A 218 2.04 -14.19 -3.14
N PRO A 219 1.42 -14.66 -4.23
CA PRO A 219 0.15 -14.12 -4.72
C PRO A 219 -1.00 -14.61 -3.84
N ALA A 220 -1.09 -14.11 -2.60
CA ALA A 220 -2.05 -14.56 -1.60
C ALA A 220 -3.52 -14.50 -2.08
N TYR A 221 -3.83 -13.57 -2.98
CA TYR A 221 -5.15 -13.44 -3.59
C TYR A 221 -5.58 -14.68 -4.41
N LEU A 222 -4.63 -15.45 -4.96
CA LEU A 222 -4.94 -16.69 -5.69
C LEU A 222 -5.25 -17.86 -4.74
N LEU A 223 -4.79 -17.78 -3.49
CA LEU A 223 -4.93 -18.85 -2.50
C LEU A 223 -6.28 -18.80 -1.79
N ALA A 224 -6.88 -17.62 -1.68
CA ALA A 224 -8.12 -17.39 -0.93
C ALA A 224 -9.29 -18.29 -1.37
N THR A 225 -9.34 -18.66 -2.65
CA THR A 225 -10.40 -19.52 -3.22
C THR A 225 -10.06 -21.02 -3.24
N ASP A 226 -8.85 -21.42 -2.82
CA ASP A 226 -8.46 -22.83 -2.73
C ASP A 226 -8.97 -23.42 -1.42
N THR A 227 -10.19 -24.00 -1.47
CA THR A 227 -10.87 -24.54 -0.30
C THR A 227 -10.12 -25.67 0.39
N GLN A 228 -9.16 -26.34 -0.26
CA GLN A 228 -8.40 -27.43 0.36
C GLN A 228 -7.38 -26.94 1.39
N ARG A 229 -7.04 -25.64 1.35
CA ARG A 229 -6.08 -25.01 2.27
C ARG A 229 -6.70 -24.56 3.59
N HIS A 230 -8.03 -24.51 3.67
CA HIS A 230 -8.74 -23.86 4.76
C HIS A 230 -9.64 -24.83 5.52
N PRO A 231 -9.98 -24.54 6.79
CA PRO A 231 -11.06 -25.23 7.48
C PRO A 231 -12.37 -25.23 6.68
N ALA A 232 -13.21 -26.23 6.94
CA ALA A 232 -14.43 -26.46 6.18
C ALA A 232 -15.42 -25.30 6.33
N SER A 233 -15.66 -24.84 7.56
CA SER A 233 -16.59 -23.73 7.83
C SER A 233 -15.90 -22.38 7.93
N ALA A 234 -16.62 -21.31 7.57
CA ALA A 234 -16.16 -19.94 7.74
C ALA A 234 -15.91 -19.60 9.23
N ALA A 235 -16.68 -20.18 10.14
CA ALA A 235 -16.52 -19.99 11.59
C ALA A 235 -15.20 -20.56 12.11
N GLU A 236 -14.84 -21.79 11.73
CA GLU A 236 -13.56 -22.41 12.11
C GLU A 236 -12.37 -21.66 11.51
N LEU A 237 -12.48 -21.25 10.24
CA LEU A 237 -11.47 -20.46 9.55
C LEU A 237 -11.24 -19.10 10.23
N LEU A 238 -12.31 -18.39 10.58
CA LEU A 238 -12.22 -17.13 11.33
C LEU A 238 -11.57 -17.35 12.70
N ALA A 239 -12.01 -18.38 13.45
CA ALA A 239 -11.43 -18.67 14.76
C ALA A 239 -9.93 -18.96 14.66
N ALA A 240 -9.50 -19.73 13.66
CA ALA A 240 -8.09 -20.02 13.41
C ALA A 240 -7.30 -18.73 13.05
N TYR A 241 -7.86 -17.85 12.22
CA TYR A 241 -7.26 -16.55 11.91
C TYR A 241 -7.09 -15.69 13.17
N LEU A 242 -8.15 -15.54 13.98
CA LEU A 242 -8.13 -14.71 15.19
C LEU A 242 -7.10 -15.20 16.21
N VAL A 243 -6.98 -16.51 16.40
CA VAL A 243 -5.95 -17.11 17.28
C VAL A 243 -4.54 -16.79 16.76
N ARG A 244 -4.31 -16.94 15.45
CA ARG A 244 -3.01 -16.61 14.82
C ARG A 244 -2.68 -15.13 14.98
N ARG A 245 -3.63 -14.25 14.69
CA ARG A 245 -3.46 -12.79 14.83
C ARG A 245 -3.09 -12.41 16.27
N ALA A 246 -3.83 -12.91 17.26
CA ALA A 246 -3.57 -12.60 18.67
C ALA A 246 -2.18 -13.10 19.12
N LYS A 247 -1.79 -14.32 18.69
CA LYS A 247 -0.44 -14.85 18.95
C LYS A 247 0.64 -13.98 18.31
N CYS A 248 0.45 -13.58 17.06
CA CYS A 248 1.39 -12.74 16.32
C CYS A 248 1.54 -11.35 16.96
N ALA A 249 0.42 -10.68 17.27
CA ALA A 249 0.44 -9.36 17.92
C ALA A 249 1.10 -9.40 19.31
N LYS A 250 0.78 -10.41 20.14
CA LYS A 250 1.43 -10.63 21.43
C LYS A 250 2.93 -10.83 21.27
N ARG A 251 3.35 -11.67 20.32
CA ARG A 251 4.77 -11.93 20.04
C ARG A 251 5.49 -10.65 19.65
N LEU A 252 5.00 -9.93 18.63
CA LEU A 252 5.63 -8.71 18.14
C LEU A 252 5.71 -7.60 19.21
N THR A 253 4.70 -7.52 20.07
CA THR A 253 4.70 -6.57 21.20
C THR A 253 5.73 -6.93 22.28
N SER A 254 6.04 -8.21 22.44
CA SER A 254 7.01 -8.70 23.43
C SER A 254 8.47 -8.69 22.96
N LEU A 255 8.72 -8.47 21.66
CA LEU A 255 10.08 -8.41 21.13
C LEU A 255 10.82 -7.16 21.65
N PRO A 256 12.14 -7.24 21.86
CA PRO A 256 12.99 -6.06 21.92
C PRO A 256 12.72 -5.13 20.75
N LEU A 257 12.71 -3.82 20.99
CA LEU A 257 12.37 -2.83 19.97
C LEU A 257 13.27 -2.97 18.73
N GLU A 258 14.56 -3.22 18.93
CA GLU A 258 15.54 -3.43 17.87
C GLU A 258 15.23 -4.63 16.97
N ASP A 259 14.61 -5.68 17.50
CA ASP A 259 14.27 -6.87 16.72
C ASP A 259 13.20 -6.57 15.67
N LEU A 260 12.33 -5.58 15.90
CA LEU A 260 11.37 -5.13 14.89
C LEU A 260 12.04 -4.49 13.67
N TRP A 261 13.32 -4.12 13.76
CA TRP A 261 14.16 -3.61 12.68
C TRP A 261 15.02 -4.68 12.01
N ARG A 262 14.96 -5.95 12.44
CA ARG A 262 15.58 -7.04 11.69
C ARG A 262 15.01 -7.10 10.28
N THR A 263 15.89 -7.37 9.32
CA THR A 263 15.61 -7.20 7.88
C THR A 263 15.48 -8.52 7.14
N GLY A 264 14.85 -8.46 5.98
CA GLY A 264 14.90 -9.48 4.93
C GLY A 264 14.82 -8.84 3.53
N ARG A 265 15.20 -9.59 2.50
CA ARG A 265 15.23 -9.16 1.09
C ARG A 265 14.02 -9.70 0.33
N HIS A 266 13.02 -8.86 0.12
CA HIS A 266 11.84 -9.16 -0.68
C HIS A 266 12.13 -8.96 -2.18
N THR A 267 11.58 -9.83 -3.02
CA THR A 267 11.79 -9.78 -4.48
C THR A 267 11.23 -8.50 -5.09
N ASP A 268 10.04 -8.08 -4.65
CA ASP A 268 9.36 -6.91 -5.23
C ASP A 268 9.61 -5.60 -4.43
N PHE A 269 9.89 -5.70 -3.12
CA PHE A 269 9.94 -4.53 -2.23
C PHE A 269 11.36 -4.20 -1.75
N GLY A 270 12.36 -4.95 -2.22
CA GLY A 270 13.74 -4.83 -1.77
C GLY A 270 13.89 -5.18 -0.30
N ARG A 271 14.76 -4.46 0.41
CA ARG A 271 15.02 -4.72 1.83
C ARG A 271 13.89 -4.15 2.71
N ILE A 272 13.24 -5.03 3.47
CA ILE A 272 12.17 -4.67 4.42
C ILE A 272 12.52 -5.11 5.84
N THR A 273 11.89 -4.47 6.83
CA THR A 273 11.98 -4.88 8.24
C THR A 273 10.76 -5.68 8.67
N ILE A 274 10.82 -6.34 9.83
CA ILE A 274 9.64 -6.94 10.49
C ILE A 274 8.54 -5.90 10.68
N LEU A 275 8.87 -4.70 11.17
CA LEU A 275 7.90 -3.62 11.34
C LEU A 275 7.23 -3.23 10.00
N ARG A 276 8.01 -3.17 8.93
CA ARG A 276 7.48 -2.86 7.59
C ARG A 276 6.58 -3.97 7.07
N GLN A 277 6.91 -5.23 7.33
CA GLN A 277 6.05 -6.37 7.00
C GLN A 277 4.73 -6.35 7.80
N ALA A 278 4.77 -6.00 9.09
CA ALA A 278 3.57 -5.85 9.91
C ALA A 278 2.68 -4.69 9.42
N ALA A 279 3.28 -3.55 9.10
CA ALA A 279 2.56 -2.41 8.53
C ALA A 279 1.93 -2.78 7.18
N TYR A 280 2.60 -3.59 6.35
CA TYR A 280 2.10 -3.99 5.05
C TYR A 280 0.76 -4.69 5.19
N VAL A 281 0.71 -5.68 6.09
CA VAL A 281 -0.50 -6.44 6.36
C VAL A 281 -1.59 -5.54 6.95
N ALA A 282 -1.24 -4.65 7.90
CA ALA A 282 -2.20 -3.78 8.55
C ALA A 282 -2.93 -2.84 7.58
N TYR A 283 -2.21 -2.21 6.65
CA TYR A 283 -2.80 -1.30 5.68
C TYR A 283 -3.44 -2.03 4.50
N HIS A 284 -2.88 -3.16 4.07
CA HIS A 284 -3.52 -4.02 3.07
C HIS A 284 -4.92 -4.47 3.51
N GLU A 285 -5.08 -4.88 4.77
CA GLU A 285 -6.40 -5.24 5.31
C GLU A 285 -7.36 -4.05 5.36
N GLN A 286 -6.89 -2.85 5.68
CA GLN A 286 -7.70 -1.63 5.67
C GLN A 286 -8.27 -1.31 4.28
N ASP A 287 -7.54 -1.65 3.21
CA ASP A 287 -8.04 -1.46 1.84
C ASP A 287 -9.19 -2.44 1.49
N HIS A 288 -9.28 -3.60 2.15
CA HIS A 288 -10.35 -4.59 1.95
C HIS A 288 -11.59 -4.35 2.81
N LEU A 289 -11.45 -3.77 4.00
CA LEU A 289 -12.57 -3.59 4.95
C LEU A 289 -13.80 -2.88 4.37
N PRO A 290 -13.68 -1.80 3.56
CA PRO A 290 -14.85 -1.15 2.95
C PRO A 290 -15.66 -2.06 2.02
N GLU A 291 -14.99 -2.97 1.30
CA GLU A 291 -15.65 -3.95 0.42
C GLU A 291 -16.38 -5.01 1.25
N ILE A 292 -15.74 -5.52 2.31
CA ILE A 292 -16.33 -6.46 3.27
C ILE A 292 -17.61 -5.86 3.89
N GLU A 293 -17.55 -4.62 4.34
CA GLU A 293 -18.72 -3.90 4.88
C GLU A 293 -19.85 -3.75 3.85
N ALA A 294 -19.51 -3.48 2.59
CA ALA A 294 -20.49 -3.38 1.51
C ALA A 294 -21.18 -4.72 1.25
N LEU A 295 -20.42 -5.83 1.24
CA LEU A 295 -20.97 -7.18 1.10
C LEU A 295 -21.87 -7.56 2.26
N ARG A 296 -21.47 -7.24 3.51
CA ARG A 296 -22.30 -7.47 4.69
C ARG A 296 -23.66 -6.77 4.56
N ARG A 297 -23.69 -5.50 4.13
CA ARG A 297 -24.94 -4.76 3.90
C ARG A 297 -25.82 -5.40 2.83
N GLN A 298 -25.24 -5.86 1.73
CA GLN A 298 -25.97 -6.54 0.66
C GLN A 298 -26.61 -7.86 1.15
N ILE A 299 -25.90 -8.62 1.97
CA ILE A 299 -26.41 -9.87 2.55
C ILE A 299 -27.56 -9.58 3.52
N SER A 300 -27.43 -8.57 4.40
CA SER A 300 -28.47 -8.21 5.38
C SER A 300 -29.73 -7.64 4.74
N GLY A 301 -29.59 -6.87 3.66
CA GLY A 301 -30.72 -6.24 2.96
C GLY A 301 -31.46 -7.16 1.99
N ALA A 302 -30.94 -8.38 1.77
CA ALA A 302 -31.55 -9.39 0.90
C ALA A 302 -32.41 -10.42 1.66
N GLY A 303 -32.67 -10.19 2.96
CA GLY A 303 -33.48 -11.02 3.84
C GLY A 303 -34.87 -10.45 4.08
#